data_AF-A0A5D0VYW8-F1
#
_entry.id   AF-A0A5D0VYW8-F1
#
_cell.length_a   1.000
_cell.length_b   1.000
_cell.length_c   1.000
_cell.angle_alpha   90.00
_cell.angle_beta   90.00
_cell.angle_gamma   90.00
#
_symmetry.space_group_name_H-M   'P 1'
#
loop_
_entity.id
_entity.type
_entity.pdbx_description
1 polymer ?
#
loop_
_entity_poly.entity_id
_entity_poly.type
_entity_poly.pdbx_seq_one_letter_code
_entity_poly.pdbx_strand_id
1 'polypeptide(L)'
;MRFKLLFTGLVASSLTFAGAEVEPPNSVSVLNLSNEQVELWVNGEYRELNAGTALLYPCLQGEKVELQLDLKLDYVRCGEKREIRE
;
A
#
# COMPACT_ATOMS: atom_id res chain seq x y z
N MET A 1 31.61 60.05 19.42
CA MET A 1 31.59 58.67 18.88
C MET A 1 30.38 57.94 19.45
N ARG A 2 29.44 57.48 18.60
CA ARG A 2 28.21 56.80 19.04
C ARG A 2 28.34 55.31 18.70
N PHE A 3 28.59 54.48 19.72
CA PHE A 3 28.53 53.03 19.63
C PHE A 3 27.05 52.63 19.50
N LYS A 4 26.64 52.14 18.32
CA LYS A 4 25.36 51.45 18.16
C LYS A 4 25.61 49.97 18.41
N LEU A 5 25.11 49.47 19.55
CA LEU A 5 24.97 48.03 19.79
C LEU A 5 24.06 47.43 18.72
N LEU A 6 24.59 46.51 17.94
CA LEU A 6 23.84 45.64 17.04
C LEU A 6 23.31 44.46 17.85
N PHE A 7 22.02 44.51 18.18
CA PHE A 7 21.28 43.41 18.78
C PHE A 7 20.94 42.36 17.71
N THR A 8 21.43 41.14 17.95
CA THR A 8 20.76 39.85 17.73
C THR A 8 19.80 39.72 16.55
N GLY A 9 20.23 38.97 15.54
CA GLY A 9 19.37 38.33 14.55
C GLY A 9 19.75 36.86 14.41
N LEU A 10 19.66 36.07 15.48
CA LEU A 10 19.70 34.61 15.37
C LEU A 10 18.36 34.17 14.80
N VAL A 11 18.24 34.17 13.47
CA VAL A 11 17.08 33.65 12.77
C VAL A 11 17.11 32.13 12.99
N ALA A 12 16.28 31.68 13.93
CA ALA A 12 16.03 30.28 14.16
C ALA A 12 15.36 29.71 12.91
N SER A 13 16.15 29.08 12.06
CA SER A 13 15.67 28.26 10.95
C SER A 13 14.95 27.05 11.55
N SER A 14 13.66 27.19 11.82
CA SER A 14 12.79 26.07 12.14
C SER A 14 12.74 25.15 10.92
N LEU A 15 13.52 24.07 10.97
CA LEU A 15 13.38 22.91 10.10
C LEU A 15 12.01 22.29 10.36
N THR A 16 10.98 22.83 9.72
CA THR A 16 9.66 22.23 9.68
C THR A 16 9.72 21.12 8.64
N PHE A 17 10.10 19.91 9.08
CA PHE A 17 9.75 18.72 8.33
C PHE A 17 8.23 18.57 8.46
N ALA A 18 7.51 19.13 7.50
CA ALA A 18 6.13 18.72 7.25
C ALA A 18 6.20 17.23 6.93
N GLY A 19 5.90 16.39 7.92
CA GLY A 19 5.63 14.98 7.69
C GLY A 19 4.43 14.94 6.76
N ALA A 20 4.69 14.80 5.46
CA ALA A 20 3.64 14.53 4.51
C ALA A 20 2.90 13.29 5.04
N GLU A 21 1.61 13.44 5.32
CA GLU A 21 0.76 12.30 5.62
C GLU A 21 0.90 11.36 4.42
N VAL A 22 1.62 10.26 4.62
CA VAL A 22 1.81 9.26 3.57
C VAL A 22 0.45 8.60 3.39
N GLU A 23 -0.29 8.99 2.35
CA GLU A 23 -1.50 8.28 1.98
C GLU A 23 -1.15 6.80 1.82
N PRO A 24 -1.85 5.88 2.50
CA PRO A 24 -1.58 4.47 2.37
C PRO A 24 -1.77 4.08 0.89
N PRO A 25 -0.83 3.32 0.31
CA PRO A 25 -0.92 2.95 -1.10
C PRO A 25 -2.23 2.20 -1.37
N ASN A 26 -2.90 2.54 -2.47
CA ASN A 26 -4.07 1.78 -2.91
C ASN A 26 -3.65 0.32 -3.17
N SER A 27 -4.49 -0.62 -2.76
CA SER A 27 -4.18 -2.05 -2.90
C SER A 27 -5.42 -2.86 -3.21
N VAL A 28 -5.22 -4.01 -3.85
CA VAL A 28 -6.18 -5.10 -3.84
C VAL A 28 -5.90 -5.97 -2.63
N SER A 29 -6.95 -6.30 -1.88
CA SER A 29 -6.85 -7.25 -0.76
C SER A 29 -7.42 -8.60 -1.17
N VAL A 30 -6.63 -9.67 -1.08
CA VAL A 30 -7.10 -11.03 -1.32
C VAL A 30 -7.03 -11.81 0.00
N LEU A 31 -8.16 -12.27 0.51
CA LEU A 31 -8.27 -12.99 1.77
C LEU A 31 -8.56 -14.46 1.51
N ASN A 32 -7.72 -15.35 2.04
CA ASN A 32 -7.98 -16.78 2.03
C ASN A 32 -8.80 -17.16 3.26
N LEU A 33 -10.11 -17.37 3.08
CA LEU A 33 -11.05 -17.87 4.08
C LEU A 33 -11.27 -19.39 3.98
N SER A 34 -10.59 -20.08 3.06
CA SER A 34 -10.61 -21.53 2.99
C SER A 34 -9.81 -22.14 4.16
N ASN A 35 -9.93 -23.46 4.33
CA ASN A 35 -9.17 -24.20 5.34
C ASN A 35 -7.79 -24.66 4.84
N GLU A 36 -7.46 -24.37 3.58
CA GLU A 36 -6.25 -24.87 2.92
C GLU A 36 -5.37 -23.72 2.42
N GLN A 37 -4.11 -24.03 2.11
CA GLN A 37 -3.24 -23.09 1.41
C GLN A 37 -3.67 -23.04 -0.06
N VAL A 38 -3.70 -21.84 -0.65
CA VAL A 38 -4.07 -21.66 -2.05
C VAL A 38 -2.93 -21.05 -2.86
N GLU A 39 -2.76 -21.55 -4.07
CA GLU A 39 -1.88 -20.98 -5.07
C GLU A 39 -2.60 -19.82 -5.77
N LEU A 40 -2.03 -18.62 -5.66
CA LEU A 40 -2.58 -17.39 -6.23
C LEU A 40 -1.56 -16.76 -7.15
N TRP A 41 -1.98 -16.43 -8.37
CA TRP A 41 -1.19 -15.64 -9.31
C TRP A 41 -1.76 -14.22 -9.34
N VAL A 42 -0.90 -13.21 -9.18
CA VAL A 42 -1.28 -11.80 -9.24
C VAL A 42 -0.47 -11.10 -10.31
N ASN A 43 -1.11 -10.64 -11.39
CA ASN A 43 -0.43 -10.11 -12.58
C ASN A 43 0.71 -11.02 -13.08
N GLY A 44 0.47 -12.35 -13.09
CA GLY A 44 1.45 -13.35 -13.47
C GLY A 44 2.54 -13.66 -12.43
N GLU A 45 2.50 -13.04 -11.25
CA GLU A 45 3.42 -13.34 -10.15
C GLU A 45 2.82 -14.37 -9.19
N TYR A 46 3.55 -15.47 -8.96
CA TYR A 46 3.13 -16.54 -8.06
C TYR A 46 3.22 -16.12 -6.58
N ARG A 47 2.19 -16.51 -5.81
CA ARG A 47 2.07 -16.36 -4.37
C ARG A 47 1.38 -17.57 -3.77
N GLU A 48 1.83 -17.96 -2.60
CA GLU A 48 1.10 -18.89 -1.73
C GLU A 48 0.39 -18.08 -0.66
N LEU A 49 -0.90 -18.36 -0.48
CA LEU A 49 -1.71 -17.72 0.54
C LEU A 49 -2.22 -18.76 1.53
N ASN A 50 -1.68 -18.75 2.74
CA ASN A 50 -2.07 -19.68 3.79
C ASN A 50 -3.52 -19.44 4.24
N ALA A 51 -4.16 -20.48 4.78
CA ALA A 51 -5.50 -20.39 5.36
C ALA A 51 -5.58 -19.26 6.42
N GLY A 52 -6.62 -18.45 6.35
CA GLY A 52 -6.85 -17.33 7.26
C GLY A 52 -5.95 -16.10 7.06
N THR A 53 -5.13 -16.07 6.00
CA THR A 53 -4.23 -14.95 5.71
C THR A 53 -4.71 -14.07 4.57
N ALA A 54 -4.16 -12.86 4.48
CA ALA A 54 -4.47 -11.89 3.44
C ALA A 54 -3.22 -11.45 2.69
N LEU A 55 -3.35 -11.31 1.37
CA LEU A 55 -2.39 -10.63 0.51
C LEU A 55 -2.88 -9.19 0.27
N LEU A 56 -1.98 -8.24 0.44
CA LEU A 56 -2.15 -6.86 0.00
C LEU A 56 -1.24 -6.64 -1.20
N TYR A 57 -1.83 -6.46 -2.38
CA TYR A 57 -1.08 -6.19 -3.60
C TYR A 57 -1.22 -4.69 -3.97
N PRO A 58 -0.13 -3.92 -3.97
CA PRO A 58 -0.19 -2.49 -4.26
C PRO A 58 -0.57 -2.25 -5.73
N CYS A 59 -1.36 -1.20 -5.99
CA CYS A 59 -1.83 -0.85 -7.33
C CYS A 59 -2.15 0.65 -7.43
N LEU A 60 -2.30 1.13 -8.66
CA LEU A 60 -2.70 2.51 -8.95
C LEU A 60 -4.23 2.66 -8.95
N GLN A 61 -4.71 3.88 -8.68
CA GLN A 61 -6.15 4.16 -8.68
C GLN A 61 -6.77 3.84 -10.06
N GLY A 62 -7.81 3.01 -10.05
CA GLY A 62 -8.51 2.60 -11.28
C GLY A 62 -7.82 1.49 -12.08
N GLU A 63 -6.63 1.04 -11.66
CA GLU A 63 -5.97 -0.14 -12.21
C GLU A 63 -6.83 -1.40 -12.00
N LYS A 64 -6.77 -2.32 -12.97
CA LYS A 64 -7.31 -3.67 -12.83
C LYS A 64 -6.15 -4.62 -12.58
N VAL A 65 -6.19 -5.32 -11.46
CA VAL A 65 -5.24 -6.36 -11.09
C VAL A 65 -5.81 -7.69 -11.53
N GLU A 66 -5.01 -8.44 -12.28
CA GLU A 66 -5.31 -9.82 -12.65
C GLU A 66 -5.08 -10.73 -11.45
N LEU A 67 -6.07 -11.55 -11.12
CA LEU A 67 -5.96 -12.62 -10.14
C LEU A 67 -6.25 -13.93 -10.85
N GLN A 68 -5.39 -14.93 -10.67
CA GLN A 68 -5.66 -16.28 -11.13
C GLN A 68 -5.54 -17.28 -9.98
N LEU A 69 -6.59 -18.08 -9.82
CA LEU A 69 -6.71 -19.17 -8.86
C LEU A 69 -6.93 -20.44 -9.67
N ASP A 70 -6.00 -21.39 -9.57
CA ASP A 70 -5.96 -22.58 -10.43
C ASP A 70 -6.06 -22.18 -11.93
N LEU A 71 -7.10 -22.62 -12.65
CA LEU A 71 -7.32 -22.28 -14.06
C LEU A 71 -8.25 -21.08 -14.28
N LYS A 72 -8.75 -20.47 -13.19
CA LYS A 72 -9.72 -19.39 -13.27
C LYS A 72 -9.04 -18.04 -13.14
N LEU A 73 -9.23 -17.21 -14.16
CA LEU A 73 -8.73 -15.85 -14.23
C LEU A 73 -9.85 -14.85 -13.94
N ASP A 74 -9.56 -13.86 -13.10
CA ASP A 74 -10.46 -12.80 -12.67
C ASP A 74 -9.72 -11.44 -12.65
N TYR A 75 -10.46 -10.33 -12.72
CA TYR A 75 -9.89 -8.98 -12.69
C TYR A 75 -10.56 -8.15 -11.61
N VAL A 76 -9.76 -7.67 -10.66
CA VAL A 76 -10.23 -6.90 -9.51
C VAL A 76 -9.72 -5.46 -9.62
N ARG A 77 -10.58 -4.48 -9.34
CA ARG A 77 -10.14 -3.07 -9.40
C ARG A 77 -9.37 -2.70 -8.14
N CYS A 78 -8.38 -1.83 -8.29
CA CYS A 78 -7.61 -1.34 -7.16
C CYS A 78 -8.50 -0.70 -6.08
N GLY A 79 -8.30 -1.09 -4.83
CA GLY A 79 -9.14 -0.72 -3.68
C GLY A 79 -10.24 -1.74 -3.34
N GLU A 80 -10.49 -2.73 -4.21
CA GLU A 80 -11.45 -3.79 -3.94
C GLU A 80 -10.85 -4.95 -3.13
N LYS A 81 -11.74 -5.76 -2.57
CA LYS A 81 -11.41 -6.95 -1.78
C LYS A 81 -11.93 -8.20 -2.48
N ARG A 82 -11.14 -9.27 -2.43
CA ARG A 82 -11.48 -10.60 -2.92
C ARG A 82 -11.38 -11.61 -1.79
N GLU A 83 -12.37 -12.49 -1.69
CA GLU A 83 -12.39 -13.58 -0.72
C GLU A 83 -12.36 -14.93 -1.45
N ILE A 84 -11.52 -15.83 -0.97
CA ILE A 84 -11.41 -17.22 -1.45
C ILE A 84 -12.03 -18.09 -0.36
N ARG A 85 -13.05 -18.90 -0.70
CA ARG A 85 -13.87 -19.62 0.28
C ARG A 85 -13.94 -21.13 0.05
N GLU A 86 -13.48 -21.61 -1.10
CA GLU A 86 -13.48 -23.01 -1.51
C GLU A 86 -12.05 -23.45 -1.81
#